data_AF-A0A9E3A664-F1
#
_entry.id   AF-A0A9E3A664-F1
#
_cell.length_a   1.000
_cell.length_b   1.000
_cell.length_c   1.000
_cell.angle_alpha   90.00
_cell.angle_beta   90.00
_cell.angle_gamma   90.00
#
_symmetry.space_group_name_H-M   'P 1'
#
loop_
_entity.id
_entity.type
_entity.pdbx_description
1 polymer ?
#
loop_
_entity_poly.entity_id
_entity_poly.type
_entity_poly.pdbx_seq_one_letter_code
_entity_poly.pdbx_strand_id
1 'polypeptide(L)'
;MMAIAYVVLEAGFLVLRFAKPGDMPAPAAWVLGVFVSSIAVYALVASLEILAATAFAVWAAIVITAAIAVRGRAPEPRLRASELTALALCALATLFWCWDIAGASQSYLQREILTTWTDQFAHAGVISQFGDPRAAGHQAIELADVPRPPYHYGSYMLPAALAGPLDLPGLSLATAVW
;
A
#
# COMPACT_ATOMS: atom_id res chain seq x y z
N MET A 1 -0.36 -8.29 8.65
CA MET A 1 -0.52 -6.81 8.68
C MET A 1 0.59 -6.08 9.42
N MET A 2 0.97 -6.46 10.66
CA MET A 2 2.04 -5.77 11.40
C MET A 2 3.37 -5.66 10.65
N ALA A 3 3.80 -6.73 9.97
CA ALA A 3 5.04 -6.72 9.18
C ALA A 3 5.02 -5.68 8.03
N ILE A 4 3.86 -5.50 7.38
CA ILE A 4 3.70 -4.55 6.28
C ILE A 4 3.73 -3.13 6.83
N ALA A 5 2.99 -2.85 7.90
CA ALA A 5 3.01 -1.56 8.56
C ALA A 5 4.43 -1.21 9.05
N TYR A 6 5.18 -2.18 9.57
CA TYR A 6 6.58 -2.03 9.96
C TYR A 6 7.46 -1.64 8.76
N VAL A 7 7.42 -2.40 7.66
CA VAL A 7 8.21 -2.11 6.45
C VAL A 7 7.87 -0.73 5.87
N VAL A 8 6.58 -0.40 5.79
CA VAL A 8 6.13 0.91 5.30
C VAL A 8 6.65 2.02 6.18
N LEU A 9 6.51 1.90 7.50
CA LEU A 9 6.98 2.92 8.45
C LEU A 9 8.50 3.09 8.41
N GLU A 10 9.26 1.98 8.37
CA GLU A 10 10.72 2.00 8.27
C GLU A 10 11.21 2.60 6.95
N ALA A 11 10.53 2.32 5.82
CA ALA A 11 10.83 2.96 4.55
C ALA A 11 10.73 4.49 4.67
N GLY A 12 9.69 4.99 5.34
CA GLY A 12 9.53 6.41 5.62
C GLY A 12 10.61 6.98 6.53
N PHE A 13 10.98 6.29 7.60
CA PHE A 13 12.07 6.72 8.47
C PHE A 13 13.41 6.75 7.76
N LEU A 14 13.71 5.78 6.90
CA LEU A 14 14.92 5.80 6.07
C LEU A 14 14.96 7.05 5.19
N VAL A 15 13.85 7.38 4.52
CA VAL A 15 13.75 8.59 3.69
C VAL A 15 13.94 9.86 4.52
N LEU A 16 13.29 9.95 5.68
CA LEU A 16 13.46 11.07 6.59
C LEU A 16 14.92 11.19 7.06
N ARG A 17 15.60 10.09 7.42
CA ARG A 17 17.02 10.13 7.81
C ARG A 17 17.90 10.74 6.72
N PHE A 18 17.62 10.48 5.44
CA PHE A 18 18.35 11.11 4.32
C PHE A 18 18.03 12.60 4.17
N ALA A 19 16.79 13.01 4.42
CA ALA A 19 16.39 14.41 4.38
C ALA A 19 16.89 15.25 5.56
N LYS A 20 17.40 14.59 6.63
CA LYS A 20 17.88 15.21 7.88
C LYS A 20 16.92 16.24 8.52
N PRO A 21 15.60 16.00 8.57
CA PRO A 21 14.73 16.85 9.35
C PRO A 21 15.13 16.68 10.82
N GLY A 22 15.28 17.80 11.54
CA GLY A 22 15.69 17.77 12.95
C GLY A 22 14.73 16.96 13.85
N ASP A 23 13.47 16.81 13.41
CA ASP A 23 12.47 15.92 14.00
C ASP A 23 12.04 14.90 12.93
N MET A 24 11.88 13.63 13.30
CA MET A 24 11.43 12.55 12.41
C MET A 24 10.07 12.04 12.88
N PRO A 25 8.98 12.81 12.66
CA PRO A 25 7.68 12.50 13.24
C PRO A 25 7.07 11.27 12.57
N ALA A 26 6.48 10.38 13.38
CA ALA A 26 5.89 9.13 12.92
C ALA A 26 4.81 9.31 11.83
N PRO A 27 3.92 10.33 11.88
CA PRO A 27 2.94 10.55 10.82
C PRO A 27 3.58 10.85 9.46
N ALA A 28 4.66 11.65 9.42
CA ALA A 28 5.36 11.92 8.17
C ALA A 28 6.06 10.66 7.64
N ALA A 29 6.64 9.85 8.52
CA ALA A 29 7.22 8.57 8.16
C ALA A 29 6.18 7.62 7.56
N TRP A 30 4.98 7.54 8.15
CA TRP A 30 3.89 6.73 7.60
C TRP A 30 3.52 7.16 6.18
N VAL A 31 3.26 8.45 5.97
CA VAL A 31 2.85 8.99 4.65
C VAL A 31 3.95 8.80 3.60
N LEU A 32 5.20 9.15 3.92
CA LEU A 32 6.34 8.95 3.02
C LEU A 32 6.58 7.47 2.76
N GLY A 33 6.43 6.64 3.78
CA GLY A 33 6.56 5.19 3.70
C GLY A 33 5.58 4.58 2.72
N VAL A 34 4.31 4.97 2.80
CA VAL A 34 3.25 4.54 1.87
C VAL A 34 3.62 4.97 0.45
N PHE A 35 3.98 6.24 0.25
CA PHE A 35 4.33 6.77 -1.06
C PHE A 35 5.53 6.05 -1.69
N VAL A 36 6.64 5.95 -0.96
CA VAL A 36 7.88 5.34 -1.44
C VAL A 36 7.70 3.84 -1.67
N SER A 37 7.00 3.14 -0.78
CA SER A 37 6.73 1.71 -0.96
C SER A 37 5.86 1.44 -2.17
N SER A 38 4.80 2.24 -2.39
CA SER A 38 3.96 2.16 -3.58
C SER A 38 4.76 2.35 -4.87
N ILE A 39 5.63 3.37 -4.94
CA ILE A 39 6.47 3.61 -6.12
C ILE A 39 7.53 2.52 -6.32
N ALA A 40 8.20 2.09 -5.24
CA ALA A 40 9.23 1.06 -5.33
C ALA A 40 8.67 -0.28 -5.79
N VAL A 41 7.53 -0.69 -5.23
CA VAL A 41 6.81 -1.91 -5.66
C VAL A 41 6.36 -1.77 -7.11
N TYR A 42 5.82 -0.61 -7.50
CA TYR A 42 5.44 -0.36 -8.89
C TYR A 42 6.61 -0.51 -9.85
N ALA A 43 7.75 0.09 -9.52
CA ALA A 43 8.96 0.03 -10.34
C ALA A 43 9.47 -1.42 -10.48
N LEU A 44 9.44 -2.21 -9.40
CA LEU A 44 9.82 -3.62 -9.42
C LEU A 44 8.87 -4.46 -10.28
N VAL A 45 7.55 -4.28 -10.13
CA VAL A 45 6.54 -4.94 -10.96
C VAL A 45 6.72 -4.58 -12.44
N ALA A 46 6.90 -3.31 -12.75
CA ALA A 46 7.04 -2.83 -14.12
C ALA A 46 8.36 -3.26 -14.78
N SER A 47 9.44 -3.41 -14.00
CA SER A 47 10.77 -3.74 -14.54
C SER A 47 11.06 -5.23 -14.59
N LEU A 48 10.49 -6.00 -13.66
CA LEU A 48 10.76 -7.44 -13.50
C LEU A 48 9.57 -8.31 -13.89
N GLU A 49 8.43 -7.71 -14.24
CA GLU A 49 7.21 -8.41 -14.64
C GLU A 49 6.70 -9.41 -13.59
N ILE A 50 6.97 -9.15 -12.31
CA ILE A 50 6.58 -9.98 -11.17
C ILE A 50 5.29 -9.50 -10.52
N LEU A 51 4.67 -10.38 -9.73
CA LEU A 51 3.49 -10.04 -8.92
C LEU A 51 3.80 -8.99 -7.86
N ALA A 52 2.79 -8.17 -7.50
CA ALA A 52 2.94 -7.14 -6.48
C ALA A 52 3.35 -7.69 -5.11
N ALA A 53 2.85 -8.87 -4.72
CA ALA A 53 3.25 -9.52 -3.46
C ALA A 53 4.75 -9.90 -3.47
N THR A 54 5.25 -10.43 -4.59
CA THR A 54 6.67 -10.78 -4.75
C THR A 54 7.54 -9.52 -4.78
N ALA A 55 7.13 -8.48 -5.52
CA ALA A 55 7.80 -7.19 -5.53
C ALA A 55 7.86 -6.56 -4.13
N PHE A 56 6.77 -6.62 -3.36
CA PHE A 56 6.75 -6.15 -1.97
C PHE A 56 7.69 -6.96 -1.08
N ALA A 57 7.79 -8.29 -1.25
CA ALA A 57 8.74 -9.10 -0.50
C ALA A 57 10.20 -8.69 -0.78
N VAL A 58 10.54 -8.43 -2.04
CA VAL A 58 11.85 -7.90 -2.44
C VAL A 58 12.09 -6.53 -1.81
N TRP A 59 11.12 -5.62 -1.90
CA TRP A 59 11.20 -4.29 -1.29
C TRP A 59 11.36 -4.35 0.24
N ALA A 60 10.60 -5.22 0.90
CA ALA A 60 10.69 -5.45 2.34
C ALA A 60 12.09 -5.92 2.75
N ALA A 61 12.70 -6.84 2.01
CA ALA A 61 14.08 -7.26 2.25
C ALA A 61 15.06 -6.09 2.14
N ILE A 62 14.94 -5.25 1.10
CA ILE A 62 15.77 -4.05 0.91
C ILE A 62 15.63 -3.09 2.09
N VAL A 63 14.40 -2.76 2.49
CA VAL A 63 14.11 -1.84 3.61
C VAL A 63 14.68 -2.37 4.92
N ILE A 64 14.45 -3.65 5.23
CA ILE A 64 14.93 -4.27 6.47
C ILE A 64 16.47 -4.29 6.50
N THR A 65 17.12 -4.68 5.41
CA THR A 65 18.59 -4.65 5.31
C THR A 65 19.14 -3.24 5.45
N ALA A 66 18.53 -2.25 4.81
CA ALA A 66 18.92 -0.85 4.94
C ALA A 66 18.74 -0.33 6.37
N ALA A 67 17.60 -0.62 7.01
CA ALA A 67 17.31 -0.25 8.39
C ALA A 67 18.34 -0.83 9.38
N ILE A 68 18.72 -2.09 9.21
CA ILE A 68 19.78 -2.74 10.00
C ILE A 68 21.13 -2.07 9.75
N ALA A 69 21.48 -1.79 8.49
CA ALA A 69 22.79 -1.22 8.13
C ALA A 69 23.00 0.22 8.64
N VAL A 70 21.94 1.00 8.80
CA VAL A 70 22.00 2.37 9.34
C VAL A 70 21.74 2.45 10.85
N ARG A 71 21.39 1.33 11.48
CA ARG A 71 21.11 1.28 12.93
C ARG A 71 22.32 1.79 13.72
N GLY A 72 22.08 2.70 14.65
CA GLY A 72 23.13 3.33 15.46
C GLY A 72 23.96 4.42 14.78
N ARG A 73 23.76 4.69 13.48
CA ARG A 73 24.45 5.79 12.75
C ARG A 73 23.62 7.07 12.65
N ALA A 74 22.32 6.98 12.87
CA ALA A 74 21.38 8.08 12.80
C ALA A 74 20.62 8.22 14.12
N PRO A 75 20.06 9.41 14.43
CA PRO A 75 19.15 9.55 15.54
C PRO A 75 18.01 8.53 15.44
N GLU A 76 17.67 7.92 16.57
CA GLU A 76 16.51 7.04 16.61
C GLU A 76 15.23 7.88 16.48
N PRO A 77 14.25 7.42 15.70
CA PRO A 77 12.95 8.06 15.65
C PRO A 77 12.37 8.13 17.05
N ARG A 78 11.92 9.32 17.47
CA ARG A 78 11.25 9.49 18.76
C ARG A 78 9.75 9.42 18.52
N LEU A 79 9.17 8.26 18.79
CA LEU A 79 7.71 8.11 18.82
C LEU A 79 7.17 8.82 20.06
N ARG A 80 6.54 9.98 19.89
CA ARG A 80 5.88 10.67 21.01
C ARG A 80 4.51 10.05 21.23
N ALA A 81 4.12 9.91 22.50
CA ALA A 81 2.78 9.41 22.84
C ALA A 81 1.67 10.24 22.17
N SER A 82 1.85 11.57 22.07
CA SER A 82 0.91 12.45 21.38
C SER A 82 0.77 12.15 19.88
N GLU A 83 1.85 11.75 19.20
CA GLU A 83 1.81 11.37 17.79
C GLU A 83 1.09 10.04 17.59
N LEU A 84 1.34 9.07 18.47
CA LEU A 84 0.63 7.79 18.45
C LEU A 84 -0.86 7.97 18.72
N THR A 85 -1.22 8.83 19.68
CA THR A 85 -2.62 9.19 19.94
C THR A 85 -3.25 9.86 18.73
N ALA A 86 -2.56 10.82 18.10
CA ALA A 86 -3.07 11.48 16.90
C ALA A 86 -3.28 10.47 15.74
N LEU A 87 -2.31 9.58 15.51
CA LEU A 87 -2.43 8.52 14.50
C LEU A 87 -3.59 7.57 14.81
N ALA A 88 -3.77 7.17 16.07
CA ALA A 88 -4.89 6.33 16.48
C ALA A 88 -6.23 7.02 16.26
N LEU A 89 -6.35 8.31 16.60
CA LEU A 89 -7.56 9.10 16.35
C LEU A 89 -7.86 9.26 14.86
N CYS A 90 -6.84 9.51 14.04
CA CYS A 90 -6.99 9.54 12.58
C CYS A 90 -7.45 8.18 12.05
N ALA A 91 -6.85 7.07 12.50
CA ALA A 91 -7.24 5.74 12.09
C ALA A 91 -8.70 5.43 12.47
N LEU A 92 -9.12 5.78 13.69
CA LEU A 92 -10.51 5.61 14.13
C LEU A 92 -11.49 6.48 13.33
N ALA A 93 -11.13 7.74 13.06
CA ALA A 93 -11.95 8.62 12.24
C ALA A 93 -12.10 8.09 10.81
N THR A 94 -11.00 7.60 10.20
CA THR A 94 -11.03 6.95 8.89
C THR A 94 -11.87 5.68 8.90
N LEU A 95 -11.71 4.81 9.90
CA LEU A 95 -12.52 3.59 10.02
C LEU A 95 -14.02 3.91 10.14
N PHE A 96 -14.37 4.93 10.94
CA PHE A 96 -15.75 5.36 11.09
C PHE A 96 -16.30 5.94 9.77
N TRP A 97 -15.54 6.81 9.11
CA TRP A 97 -15.94 7.46 7.87
C TRP A 97 -16.07 6.47 6.70
N CYS A 98 -15.15 5.51 6.61
CA CYS A 98 -15.09 4.55 5.52
C CYS A 98 -15.82 3.23 5.84
N TRP A 99 -16.54 3.12 6.97
CA TRP A 99 -17.12 1.86 7.45
C TRP A 99 -18.01 1.19 6.38
N ASP A 100 -18.96 1.95 5.83
CA ASP A 100 -19.92 1.43 4.85
C ASP A 100 -19.25 1.10 3.51
N ILE A 101 -18.27 1.90 3.10
CA ILE A 101 -17.51 1.68 1.85
C ILE A 101 -16.66 0.42 2.00
N ALA A 102 -15.88 0.28 3.08
CA ALA A 102 -15.05 -0.88 3.34
C ALA A 102 -15.87 -2.18 3.43
N GLY A 103 -17.10 -2.10 3.93
CA GLY A 103 -18.07 -3.21 3.97
C GLY A 103 -18.86 -3.43 2.67
N ALA A 104 -18.63 -2.65 1.61
CA ALA A 104 -19.45 -2.69 0.41
C ALA A 104 -19.35 -4.04 -0.33
N SER A 105 -18.17 -4.66 -0.37
CA SER A 105 -17.99 -5.98 -1.01
C SER A 105 -18.79 -7.08 -0.31
N GLN A 106 -18.80 -7.07 1.03
CA GLN A 106 -19.59 -8.00 1.83
C GLN A 106 -21.10 -7.72 1.68
N SER A 107 -21.48 -6.44 1.63
CA SER A 107 -22.87 -6.03 1.42
C SER A 107 -23.39 -6.48 0.06
N TYR A 108 -22.56 -6.42 -0.99
CA TYR A 108 -22.88 -6.93 -2.32
C TYR A 108 -23.14 -8.44 -2.31
N LEU A 109 -22.31 -9.23 -1.61
CA LEU A 109 -22.52 -10.68 -1.49
C LEU A 109 -23.84 -11.05 -0.78
N GLN A 110 -24.34 -10.18 0.09
CA GLN A 110 -25.56 -10.44 0.87
C GLN A 110 -26.83 -9.90 0.22
N ARG A 111 -26.74 -8.76 -0.48
CA ARG A 111 -27.91 -7.99 -0.95
C ARG A 111 -27.94 -7.82 -2.46
N GLU A 112 -26.90 -8.26 -3.16
CA GLU A 112 -26.71 -8.06 -4.62
C GLU A 112 -26.69 -6.57 -5.03
N ILE A 113 -26.46 -5.68 -4.06
CA ILE A 113 -26.37 -4.23 -4.26
C ILE A 113 -24.99 -3.78 -3.80
N LEU A 114 -24.21 -3.23 -4.74
CA LEU A 114 -22.92 -2.62 -4.40
C LEU A 114 -23.13 -1.13 -4.09
N THR A 115 -23.08 -0.79 -2.80
CA THR A 115 -23.21 0.60 -2.31
C THR A 115 -21.85 1.28 -2.25
N THR A 116 -21.24 1.50 -3.42
CA THR A 116 -20.00 2.27 -3.55
C THR A 116 -19.94 2.96 -4.91
N TRP A 117 -18.87 3.71 -5.16
CA TRP A 117 -18.63 4.36 -6.43
C TRP A 117 -18.32 3.33 -7.53
N THR A 118 -18.82 3.57 -8.74
CA THR A 118 -18.67 2.61 -9.86
C THR A 118 -17.23 2.44 -10.33
N ASP A 119 -16.37 3.43 -10.12
CA ASP A 119 -14.93 3.38 -10.40
C ASP A 119 -14.20 2.36 -9.53
N GLN A 120 -14.76 1.97 -8.37
CA GLN A 120 -14.20 0.90 -7.54
C GLN A 120 -14.16 -0.45 -8.27
N PHE A 121 -15.05 -0.70 -9.24
CA PHE A 121 -14.93 -1.88 -10.10
C PHE A 121 -13.69 -1.82 -11.01
N ALA A 122 -13.39 -0.64 -11.56
CA ALA A 122 -12.19 -0.46 -12.37
C ALA A 122 -10.93 -0.61 -11.49
N HIS A 123 -10.92 0.02 -10.30
CA HIS A 123 -9.84 -0.14 -9.33
C HIS A 123 -9.65 -1.60 -8.91
N ALA A 124 -10.75 -2.33 -8.67
CA ALA A 124 -10.72 -3.74 -8.35
C ALA A 124 -10.09 -4.58 -9.45
N GLY A 125 -10.43 -4.30 -10.72
CA GLY A 125 -9.82 -4.93 -11.89
C GLY A 125 -8.31 -4.70 -11.93
N VAL A 126 -7.89 -3.44 -11.81
CA VAL A 126 -6.47 -3.06 -11.80
C VAL A 126 -5.72 -3.72 -10.64
N ILE A 127 -6.25 -3.69 -9.41
CA ILE A 127 -5.64 -4.34 -8.24
C ILE A 127 -5.52 -5.85 -8.46
N SER A 128 -6.57 -6.49 -8.97
CA SER A 128 -6.58 -7.95 -9.23
C SER A 128 -5.54 -8.34 -10.27
N GLN A 129 -5.36 -7.51 -11.31
CA GLN A 129 -4.35 -7.73 -12.34
C GLN A 129 -2.95 -7.89 -11.75
N PHE A 130 -2.60 -7.10 -10.74
CA PHE A 130 -1.27 -7.16 -10.11
C PHE A 130 -1.07 -8.35 -9.17
N GLY A 131 -2.14 -9.06 -8.83
CA GLY A 131 -2.14 -10.28 -8.02
C GLY A 131 -2.25 -11.58 -8.82
N ASP A 132 -2.68 -11.54 -10.09
CA ASP A 132 -2.91 -12.74 -10.92
C ASP A 132 -1.64 -13.14 -11.71
N PRO A 133 -1.08 -14.36 -11.51
CA PRO A 133 0.03 -14.88 -12.30
C PRO A 133 -0.19 -14.85 -13.82
N ARG A 134 -1.44 -14.96 -14.29
CA ARG A 134 -1.77 -14.90 -15.72
C ARG A 134 -1.66 -13.50 -16.30
N ALA A 135 -1.66 -12.49 -15.45
CA ALA A 135 -1.54 -11.09 -15.82
C ALA A 135 -0.13 -10.54 -15.63
N ALA A 136 0.80 -11.34 -15.09
CA ALA A 136 2.20 -10.99 -14.99
C ALA A 136 2.80 -10.76 -16.40
N GLY A 137 3.61 -9.71 -16.55
CA GLY A 137 4.17 -9.28 -17.85
C GLY A 137 3.22 -8.47 -18.74
N HIS A 138 1.91 -8.49 -18.49
CA HIS A 138 0.95 -7.67 -19.22
C HIS A 138 0.91 -6.21 -18.72
N GLN A 139 0.52 -5.30 -19.62
CA GLN A 139 0.21 -3.91 -19.29
C GLN A 139 -1.26 -3.81 -18.86
N ALA A 140 -2.00 -2.73 -19.13
CA ALA A 140 -3.41 -2.64 -18.70
C ALA A 140 -4.28 -3.66 -19.47
N ILE A 141 -4.64 -4.79 -18.84
CA ILE A 141 -5.38 -5.87 -19.52
C ILE A 141 -6.79 -5.41 -19.88
N GLU A 142 -7.39 -4.60 -19.02
CA GLU A 142 -8.68 -3.96 -19.23
C GLU A 142 -8.69 -2.97 -20.40
N LEU A 143 -7.51 -2.54 -20.85
CA LEU A 143 -7.32 -1.63 -21.98
C LEU A 143 -6.46 -2.26 -23.11
N ALA A 144 -6.50 -3.59 -23.27
CA ALA A 144 -5.78 -4.30 -24.33
C ALA A 144 -4.27 -3.98 -24.38
N ASP A 145 -3.61 -4.10 -23.23
CA ASP A 145 -2.17 -3.90 -23.04
C ASP A 145 -1.66 -2.47 -23.33
N VAL A 146 -2.53 -1.46 -23.21
CA VAL A 146 -2.10 -0.06 -23.19
C VAL A 146 -1.11 0.17 -22.04
N PRO A 147 0.00 0.94 -22.26
CA PRO A 147 0.98 1.23 -21.22
C PRO A 147 0.34 1.82 -19.96
N ARG A 148 0.74 1.31 -18.80
CA ARG A 148 0.25 1.79 -17.50
C ARG A 148 1.06 3.01 -17.07
N PRO A 149 0.50 4.24 -17.07
CA PRO A 149 1.20 5.37 -16.49
C PRO A 149 1.37 5.19 -14.97
N PRO A 150 2.36 5.82 -14.31
CA PRO A 150 2.52 5.68 -12.86
C PRO A 150 1.33 6.22 -12.05
N TYR A 151 0.66 7.25 -12.57
CA TYR A 151 -0.54 7.83 -11.97
C TYR A 151 -1.66 6.78 -11.92
N HIS A 152 -2.33 6.67 -10.76
CA HIS A 152 -3.24 5.58 -10.35
C HIS A 152 -2.58 4.22 -10.08
N TYR A 153 -1.79 3.68 -11.01
CA TYR A 153 -1.23 2.33 -10.86
C TYR A 153 -0.27 2.20 -9.67
N GLY A 154 0.54 3.23 -9.40
CA GLY A 154 1.42 3.25 -8.24
C GLY A 154 0.67 3.14 -6.91
N SER A 155 -0.44 3.86 -6.74
CA SER A 155 -1.23 3.81 -5.51
C SER A 155 -1.90 2.45 -5.25
N TYR A 156 -2.11 1.64 -6.30
CA TYR A 156 -2.71 0.31 -6.16
C TYR A 156 -1.70 -0.78 -5.75
N MET A 157 -0.41 -0.48 -5.67
CA MET A 157 0.62 -1.50 -5.41
C MET A 157 0.52 -2.11 -4.01
N LEU A 158 0.30 -1.29 -2.98
CA LEU A 158 0.16 -1.79 -1.61
C LEU A 158 -1.12 -2.64 -1.42
N PRO A 159 -2.33 -2.24 -1.90
CA PRO A 159 -3.47 -3.16 -1.89
C PRO A 159 -3.19 -4.43 -2.70
N ALA A 160 -2.61 -4.33 -3.89
CA ALA A 160 -2.32 -5.51 -4.71
C ALA A 160 -1.34 -6.48 -4.02
N ALA A 161 -0.34 -5.96 -3.31
CA ALA A 161 0.58 -6.78 -2.51
C ALA A 161 -0.12 -7.52 -1.36
N LEU A 162 -1.30 -7.05 -0.92
CA LEU A 162 -2.12 -7.69 0.10
C LEU A 162 -3.11 -8.73 -0.45
N ALA A 163 -3.38 -8.76 -1.77
CA ALA A 163 -4.38 -9.64 -2.37
C ALA A 163 -4.12 -11.11 -2.09
N GLY A 164 -2.92 -11.61 -2.44
CA GLY A 164 -2.53 -12.99 -2.16
C GLY A 164 -2.47 -13.30 -0.66
N PRO A 165 -1.70 -12.54 0.15
CA PRO A 165 -1.54 -12.82 1.57
C PRO A 165 -2.84 -12.78 2.40
N LEU A 166 -3.82 -11.96 2.01
CA LEU A 166 -5.11 -11.86 2.70
C LEU A 166 -6.21 -12.71 2.06
N ASP A 167 -5.94 -13.33 0.91
CA ASP A 167 -6.93 -14.04 0.09
C ASP A 167 -8.20 -13.17 -0.16
N LEU A 168 -7.97 -11.89 -0.47
CA LEU A 168 -9.04 -10.92 -0.68
C LEU A 168 -9.18 -10.58 -2.17
N PRO A 169 -10.41 -10.52 -2.70
CA PRO A 169 -10.64 -10.08 -4.07
C PRO A 169 -10.27 -8.60 -4.21
N GLY A 170 -9.93 -8.19 -5.44
CA GLY A 170 -9.57 -6.80 -5.73
C GLY A 170 -10.65 -5.79 -5.32
N LEU A 171 -11.94 -6.18 -5.34
CA LEU A 171 -13.04 -5.31 -4.91
C LEU A 171 -12.97 -4.99 -3.42
N SER A 172 -12.74 -5.99 -2.56
CA SER A 172 -12.58 -5.78 -1.11
C SER A 172 -11.36 -4.90 -0.81
N LEU A 173 -10.29 -5.02 -1.60
CA LEU A 173 -9.10 -4.20 -1.45
C LEU A 173 -9.30 -2.77 -1.95
N ALA A 174 -9.99 -2.61 -3.09
CA ALA A 174 -10.33 -1.31 -3.65
C ALA A 174 -11.18 -0.51 -2.66
N THR A 175 -12.18 -1.15 -2.04
CA THR A 175 -13.07 -0.46 -1.09
C THR A 175 -12.46 -0.24 0.28
N ALA A 176 -11.34 -0.91 0.62
CA ALA A 176 -10.69 -0.80 1.92
C ALA A 176 -9.48 0.15 1.96
N VAL A 177 -8.91 0.51 0.80
CA VAL A 177 -7.72 1.37 0.71
C VAL A 177 -8.06 2.85 0.49
N TRP A 178 -9.27 3.17 0.03
CA TRP A 178 -9.71 4.53 -0.30
C TRP A 178 -10.77 5.05 0.68
#